data_AF-A0A942E9V4-F1
#
_entry.id   AF-A0A942E9V4-F1
#
_cell.length_a   1.000
_cell.length_b   1.000
_cell.length_c   1.000
_cell.angle_alpha   90.00
_cell.angle_beta   90.00
_cell.angle_gamma   90.00
#
_symmetry.space_group_name_H-M   'P 1'
#
loop_
_entity.id
_entity.type
_entity.pdbx_description
1 polymer ?
#
loop_
_entity_poly.entity_id
_entity_poly.type
_entity_poly.pdbx_seq_one_letter_code
_entity_poly.pdbx_strand_id
1 'polypeptide(L)'
;MQMNRFQRVRAKVFLTLKGIWHRLTVGARVMLVDGDKVFLIRHTYVPGWQFPGGGVDPGETVEAAARREVEEETGYRVTGEMALQHIFHNTSTVTDRDHVAFYVATQFEQAFVFKPNREIAEARWFDRRALPEKVTPATSQRIDEYFDKVPRRDVWGY
;
A
#
# COMPACT_ATOMS: atom_id res chain seq x y z
N MET A 1 -9.57 -32.94 6.93
CA MET A 1 -8.90 -34.12 6.34
C MET A 1 -7.40 -33.84 6.24
N GLN A 2 -6.52 -34.66 6.83
CA GLN A 2 -5.07 -34.44 6.77
C GLN A 2 -4.44 -35.06 5.52
N MET A 3 -3.49 -34.35 4.90
CA MET A 3 -2.75 -34.81 3.72
C MET A 3 -1.63 -35.78 4.09
N ASN A 4 -1.51 -36.88 3.33
CA ASN A 4 -0.37 -37.80 3.46
C ASN A 4 0.94 -37.16 2.92
N ARG A 5 2.08 -37.78 3.23
CA ARG A 5 3.41 -37.23 2.89
C ARG A 5 3.60 -37.03 1.39
N PHE A 6 3.12 -37.97 0.56
CA PHE A 6 3.22 -37.88 -0.89
C PHE A 6 2.37 -36.73 -1.45
N GLN A 7 1.13 -36.59 -0.97
CA GLN A 7 0.24 -35.48 -1.33
C GLN A 7 0.86 -34.13 -0.97
N ARG A 8 1.51 -34.01 0.20
CA ARG A 8 2.20 -32.77 0.61
C ARG A 8 3.37 -32.42 -0.30
N VAL A 9 4.21 -33.40 -0.64
CA VAL A 9 5.35 -33.18 -1.54
C VAL A 9 4.85 -32.77 -2.94
N ARG A 10 3.89 -33.51 -3.49
CA ARG A 10 3.32 -33.20 -4.82
C ARG A 10 2.68 -31.81 -4.87
N ALA A 11 1.91 -31.46 -3.84
CA ALA A 11 1.31 -30.13 -3.73
C ALA A 11 2.37 -29.03 -3.62
N LYS A 12 3.42 -29.24 -2.82
CA LYS A 12 4.53 -28.28 -2.69
C LYS A 12 5.21 -28.03 -4.04
N VAL A 13 5.58 -29.09 -4.75
CA VAL A 13 6.21 -28.98 -6.09
C VAL A 13 5.29 -28.24 -7.07
N PHE A 14 4.01 -28.63 -7.12
CA PHE A 14 3.03 -27.97 -7.99
C PHE A 14 2.87 -26.48 -7.68
N LEU A 15 2.70 -26.12 -6.41
CA LEU A 15 2.54 -24.72 -5.99
C LEU A 15 3.80 -23.90 -6.26
N THR A 16 4.99 -24.46 -6.04
CA THR A 16 6.25 -23.79 -6.38
C THR A 16 6.33 -23.51 -7.89
N LEU A 17 6.05 -24.49 -8.74
CA LEU A 17 6.06 -24.31 -10.20
C LEU A 17 5.01 -23.28 -10.63
N LYS A 18 3.79 -23.38 -10.11
CA LYS A 18 2.73 -22.41 -10.39
C LYS A 18 3.14 -20.99 -9.97
N GLY A 19 3.77 -20.83 -8.81
CA GLY A 19 4.27 -19.54 -8.33
C GLY A 19 5.37 -18.94 -9.18
N ILE A 20 6.16 -19.76 -9.89
CA ILE A 20 7.16 -19.27 -10.87
C ILE A 20 6.47 -18.76 -12.14
N TRP A 21 5.43 -19.46 -12.61
CA TRP A 21 4.74 -19.14 -13.88
C TRP A 21 3.67 -18.05 -13.74
N HIS A 22 3.00 -17.97 -12.58
CA HIS A 22 1.94 -17.01 -12.27
C HIS A 22 2.37 -16.10 -11.11
N ARG A 23 3.52 -15.44 -11.25
CA ARG A 23 4.02 -14.46 -10.28
C ARG A 23 3.11 -13.24 -10.21
N LEU A 24 2.08 -13.31 -9.37
CA LEU A 24 1.31 -12.14 -8.94
C LEU A 24 1.99 -11.51 -7.73
N THR A 25 2.00 -10.18 -7.68
CA THR A 25 2.46 -9.45 -6.49
C THR A 25 1.28 -8.72 -5.88
N VAL A 26 1.34 -8.53 -4.56
CA VAL A 26 0.40 -7.72 -3.81
C VAL A 26 1.21 -6.67 -3.07
N GLY A 27 0.87 -5.40 -3.29
CA GLY A 27 1.31 -4.29 -2.48
C GLY A 27 0.16 -3.79 -1.60
N ALA A 28 0.51 -3.13 -0.50
CA ALA A 28 -0.44 -2.44 0.35
C ALA A 28 -0.12 -0.95 0.38
N ARG A 29 -1.15 -0.09 0.33
CA ARG A 29 -1.01 1.38 0.41
C ARG A 29 -1.99 1.89 1.44
N VAL A 30 -1.57 2.87 2.25
CA VAL A 30 -2.39 3.37 3.36
C VAL A 30 -2.50 4.88 3.32
N MET A 31 -3.72 5.38 3.26
CA MET A 31 -3.99 6.81 3.50
C MET A 31 -4.24 7.03 5.00
N LEU A 32 -3.27 7.67 5.66
CA LEU A 32 -3.47 8.23 7.00
C LEU A 32 -4.27 9.53 6.88
N VAL A 33 -5.35 9.65 7.65
CA VAL A 33 -6.26 10.81 7.64
C VAL A 33 -6.34 11.45 9.01
N ASP A 34 -6.05 12.75 9.07
CA ASP A 34 -6.27 13.62 10.24
C ASP A 34 -7.13 14.83 9.82
N GLY A 35 -8.44 14.74 10.03
CA GLY A 35 -9.40 15.73 9.53
C GLY A 35 -9.34 15.85 8.00
N ASP A 36 -9.03 17.06 7.50
CA ASP A 36 -8.86 17.35 6.06
C ASP A 36 -7.41 17.11 5.57
N LYS A 37 -6.53 16.53 6.41
CA LYS A 37 -5.13 16.28 6.07
C LYS A 37 -4.86 14.82 5.76
N VAL A 38 -3.90 14.60 4.85
CA VAL A 38 -3.37 13.29 4.48
C VAL A 38 -1.85 13.26 4.62
N PHE A 39 -1.31 12.11 5.02
CA PHE A 39 0.14 11.92 5.09
C PHE A 39 0.67 11.32 3.79
N LEU A 40 1.67 11.96 3.20
CA LEU A 40 2.31 11.50 1.96
C LEU A 40 3.82 11.38 2.15
N ILE A 41 4.39 10.47 1.39
CA ILE A 41 5.84 10.25 1.30
C ILE A 41 6.33 10.50 -0.13
N ARG A 42 7.62 10.81 -0.24
CA ARG A 42 8.31 10.97 -1.52
C ARG A 42 9.59 10.14 -1.52
N HIS A 43 9.63 9.11 -2.36
CA HIS A 43 10.82 8.28 -2.49
C HIS A 43 11.91 8.99 -3.30
N THR A 44 13.13 8.49 -3.16
CA THR A 44 14.32 8.96 -3.90
C THR A 44 14.41 8.38 -5.31
N TYR A 45 13.77 7.24 -5.57
CA TYR A 45 13.93 6.44 -6.79
C TYR A 45 12.70 6.44 -7.72
N VAL A 46 11.53 6.87 -7.24
CA VAL A 46 10.34 7.09 -8.07
C VAL A 46 9.85 8.53 -7.94
N PRO A 47 9.37 9.14 -9.03
CA PRO A 47 8.89 10.51 -9.00
C PRO A 47 7.53 10.61 -8.30
N GLY A 48 7.36 11.71 -7.57
CA GLY A 48 6.08 12.16 -7.05
C GLY A 48 5.78 11.76 -5.62
N TRP A 49 4.70 12.34 -5.09
CA TRP A 49 4.18 12.07 -3.76
C TRP A 49 3.13 10.98 -3.80
N GLN A 50 3.23 10.03 -2.88
CA GLN A 50 2.33 8.89 -2.78
C GLN A 50 2.03 8.53 -1.33
N PHE A 51 1.00 7.71 -1.13
CA PHE A 51 0.73 7.12 0.18
C PHE A 51 1.87 6.20 0.62
N PRO A 52 2.16 6.10 1.92
CA PRO A 52 3.04 5.06 2.45
C PRO A 52 2.52 3.66 2.10
N GLY A 53 3.44 2.73 1.96
CA GLY A 53 3.16 1.33 1.66
C GLY A 53 4.16 0.69 0.72
N GLY A 54 4.17 -0.64 0.74
CA GLY A 54 5.15 -1.47 0.06
C GLY A 54 4.59 -2.84 -0.33
N GLY A 55 5.50 -3.78 -0.57
CA GLY A 55 5.16 -5.16 -0.93
C GLY A 55 4.70 -5.98 0.28
N VAL A 56 3.86 -6.98 0.04
CA VAL A 56 3.50 -7.97 1.06
C VAL A 56 4.51 -9.11 1.04
N ASP A 57 5.17 -9.36 2.17
CA ASP A 57 6.17 -10.41 2.29
C ASP A 57 5.57 -11.81 2.52
N PRO A 58 6.32 -12.88 2.22
CA PRO A 58 5.88 -14.24 2.53
C PRO A 58 5.68 -14.43 4.03
N GLY A 59 4.45 -14.79 4.43
CA GLY A 59 4.11 -15.15 5.81
C GLY A 59 3.41 -14.05 6.61
N GLU A 60 3.18 -12.87 6.02
CA GLU A 60 2.35 -11.81 6.62
C GLU A 60 1.00 -11.65 5.92
N THR A 61 0.04 -11.02 6.61
CA THR A 61 -1.21 -10.58 5.98
C THR A 61 -0.99 -9.24 5.29
N VAL A 62 -1.84 -8.92 4.31
CA VAL A 62 -1.77 -7.62 3.61
C VAL A 62 -1.93 -6.45 4.58
N GLU A 63 -2.79 -6.61 5.59
CA GLU A 63 -2.98 -5.63 6.65
C GLU A 63 -1.74 -5.50 7.54
N ALA A 64 -1.06 -6.61 7.88
CA ALA A 64 0.18 -6.57 8.65
C ALA A 64 1.31 -5.84 7.89
N ALA A 65 1.45 -6.12 6.58
CA ALA A 65 2.37 -5.40 5.71
C ALA A 65 2.08 -3.89 5.70
N ALA A 66 0.81 -3.51 5.50
CA ALA A 66 0.38 -2.11 5.55
C ALA A 66 0.74 -1.41 6.87
N ARG A 67 0.54 -2.07 8.03
CA ARG A 67 0.91 -1.50 9.33
C ARG A 67 2.41 -1.33 9.48
N ARG A 68 3.19 -2.34 9.09
CA ARG A 68 4.66 -2.31 9.12
C ARG A 68 5.21 -1.17 8.28
N GLU A 69 4.80 -1.09 7.02
CA GLU A 69 5.24 -0.06 6.07
C GLU A 69 4.88 1.34 6.57
N VAL A 70 3.65 1.55 7.06
CA VAL A 70 3.25 2.84 7.63
C VAL A 70 4.15 3.23 8.80
N GLU A 71 4.40 2.32 9.73
CA GLU A 71 5.24 2.62 10.89
C GLU A 71 6.68 2.95 10.47
N GLU A 72 7.27 2.16 9.58
CA GLU A 72 8.65 2.34 9.09
C GLU A 72 8.83 3.64 8.28
N GLU A 73 7.90 3.94 7.37
CA GLU A 73 8.01 5.03 6.41
C GLU A 73 7.55 6.39 6.95
N THR A 74 6.71 6.39 8.00
CA THR A 74 6.07 7.62 8.49
C THR A 74 6.37 7.92 9.96
N GLY A 75 6.75 6.90 10.75
CA GLY A 75 6.87 6.99 12.19
C GLY A 75 5.53 6.95 12.94
N TYR A 76 4.41 6.77 12.25
CA TYR A 76 3.08 6.59 12.86
C TYR A 76 2.71 5.12 12.96
N ARG A 77 2.16 4.72 14.10
CA ARG A 77 1.60 3.39 14.30
C ARG A 77 0.09 3.46 14.24
N VAL A 78 -0.52 2.69 13.34
CA VAL A 78 -1.98 2.56 13.29
C VAL A 78 -2.47 1.72 14.47
N THR A 79 -3.29 2.31 15.33
CA THR A 79 -3.81 1.69 16.56
C THR A 79 -5.25 1.18 16.42
N GLY A 80 -5.98 1.67 15.42
CA GLY A 80 -7.35 1.27 15.13
C GLY A 80 -7.51 0.33 13.94
N GLU A 81 -8.75 0.25 13.47
CA GLU A 81 -9.12 -0.48 12.26
C GLU A 81 -8.47 0.16 11.01
N MET A 82 -7.99 -0.67 10.09
CA MET A 82 -7.65 -0.24 8.74
C MET A 82 -8.78 -0.60 7.79
N ALA A 83 -9.52 0.40 7.34
CA ALA A 83 -10.65 0.20 6.45
C ALA A 83 -10.14 -0.09 5.02
N LEU A 84 -10.20 -1.36 4.61
CA LEU A 84 -9.92 -1.75 3.22
C LEU A 84 -10.93 -1.08 2.31
N GLN A 85 -10.45 -0.15 1.48
CA GLN A 85 -11.30 0.51 0.49
C GLN A 85 -11.50 -0.42 -0.70
N HIS A 86 -10.41 -0.94 -1.27
CA HIS A 86 -10.47 -1.80 -2.46
C HIS A 86 -9.16 -2.57 -2.68
N ILE A 87 -9.19 -3.53 -3.60
CA ILE A 87 -8.01 -4.18 -4.18
C ILE A 87 -7.99 -3.83 -5.66
N PHE A 88 -7.06 -2.99 -6.06
CA PHE A 88 -6.94 -2.49 -7.43
C PHE A 88 -5.99 -3.36 -8.25
N HIS A 89 -6.27 -3.48 -9.54
CA HIS A 89 -5.24 -3.91 -10.49
C HIS A 89 -4.30 -2.73 -10.78
N ASN A 90 -2.99 -2.95 -10.61
CA ASN A 90 -2.00 -1.94 -10.92
C ASN A 90 -1.60 -2.04 -12.39
N THR A 91 -2.17 -1.13 -13.20
CA THR A 91 -1.83 -0.96 -14.61
C THR A 91 -0.52 -0.16 -14.74
N SER A 92 0.61 -0.82 -14.45
CA SER A 92 1.94 -0.24 -14.68
C SER A 92 2.46 -0.60 -16.07
N THR A 93 3.24 0.30 -16.68
CA THR A 93 3.96 0.01 -17.92
C THR A 93 5.07 -1.04 -17.75
N VAL A 94 5.44 -1.33 -16.49
CA VAL A 94 6.51 -2.28 -16.15
C VAL A 94 5.97 -3.70 -15.94
N THR A 95 4.78 -3.84 -15.38
CA THR A 95 4.18 -5.14 -15.02
C THR A 95 2.66 -5.02 -14.94
N ASP A 96 1.97 -6.07 -15.39
CA ASP A 96 0.51 -6.23 -15.34
C ASP A 96 0.07 -7.22 -14.26
N ARG A 97 0.98 -7.61 -13.37
CA ARG A 97 0.76 -8.69 -12.38
C ARG A 97 0.50 -8.19 -10.97
N ASP A 98 0.56 -6.89 -10.78
CA ASP A 98 0.58 -6.25 -9.48
C ASP A 98 -0.83 -5.87 -9.05
N HIS A 99 -1.17 -6.13 -7.80
CA HIS A 99 -2.42 -5.69 -7.18
C HIS A 99 -2.11 -4.80 -5.98
N VAL A 100 -2.91 -3.77 -5.76
CA VAL A 100 -2.74 -2.85 -4.63
C VAL A 100 -3.96 -2.92 -3.73
N ALA A 101 -3.78 -3.42 -2.51
CA ALA A 101 -4.77 -3.28 -1.46
C ALA A 101 -4.65 -1.88 -0.84
N PHE A 102 -5.71 -1.10 -0.89
CA PHE A 102 -5.72 0.26 -0.39
C PHE A 102 -6.54 0.38 0.88
N TYR A 103 -5.90 0.88 1.93
CA TYR A 103 -6.49 1.08 3.24
C TYR A 103 -6.60 2.56 3.59
N VAL A 104 -7.57 2.88 4.42
CA VAL A 104 -7.67 4.16 5.13
C VAL A 104 -7.56 3.92 6.62
N ALA A 105 -6.77 4.74 7.30
CA ALA A 105 -6.62 4.71 8.75
C ALA A 105 -6.80 6.11 9.34
N THR A 106 -7.64 6.21 10.37
CA THR A 106 -7.97 7.46 11.08
C THR A 106 -7.55 7.43 12.56
N GLN A 107 -7.07 6.28 13.04
CA GLN A 107 -6.67 6.06 14.43
C GLN A 107 -5.24 5.57 14.47
N PHE A 108 -4.33 6.45 14.87
CA PHE A 108 -2.90 6.20 14.91
C PHE A 108 -2.23 7.08 15.98
N GLU A 109 -1.03 6.69 16.37
CA GLU A 109 -0.17 7.43 17.29
C GLU A 109 1.20 7.67 16.66
N GLN A 110 1.90 8.72 17.07
CA GLN A 110 3.29 8.92 16.64
C GLN A 110 4.20 8.02 17.48
N ALA A 111 4.69 6.94 16.88
CA ALA A 111 5.63 6.01 17.54
C ALA A 111 7.04 6.59 17.58
N PHE A 112 7.46 7.27 16.51
CA PHE A 112 8.73 7.99 16.45
C PHE A 112 8.68 9.15 15.43
N VAL A 113 9.67 10.03 15.50
CA VAL A 113 9.86 11.07 14.48
C VAL A 113 10.65 10.48 13.32
N PHE A 114 9.99 10.29 12.17
CA PHE A 114 10.65 9.84 10.95
C PHE A 114 11.78 10.79 10.54
N LYS A 115 12.89 10.23 10.07
CA LYS A 115 14.03 10.97 9.51
C LYS A 115 14.26 10.51 8.07
N PRO A 116 14.38 11.44 7.11
CA PRO A 116 14.74 11.11 5.73
C PRO A 116 15.95 10.19 5.65
N ASN A 117 15.89 9.27 4.70
CA ASN A 117 16.91 8.25 4.51
C ASN A 117 17.17 8.04 3.01
N ARG A 118 17.90 6.98 2.64
CA ARG A 118 18.24 6.72 1.23
C ARG A 118 17.02 6.36 0.38
N GLU A 119 15.95 5.90 1.00
CA GLU A 119 14.73 5.44 0.35
C GLU A 119 13.68 6.54 0.26
N ILE A 120 13.44 7.25 1.36
CA ILE A 120 12.42 8.29 1.49
C ILE A 120 13.08 9.63 1.74
N ALA A 121 12.90 10.53 0.77
CA ALA A 121 13.44 11.88 0.81
C ALA A 121 12.64 12.78 1.76
N GLU A 122 11.32 12.62 1.78
CA GLU A 122 10.42 13.43 2.59
C GLU A 122 9.16 12.64 2.98
N ALA A 123 8.62 12.95 4.16
CA ALA A 123 7.41 12.37 4.71
C ALA A 123 6.69 13.46 5.53
N ARG A 124 5.48 13.87 5.13
CA ARG A 124 4.76 14.95 5.84
C ARG A 124 3.26 14.96 5.57
N TRP A 125 2.55 15.70 6.42
CA TRP A 125 1.13 16.02 6.28
C TRP A 125 0.88 17.12 5.25
N PHE A 126 -0.19 16.94 4.48
CA PHE A 126 -0.71 17.93 3.53
C PHE A 126 -2.21 18.11 3.73
N ASP A 127 -2.70 19.33 3.55
CA ASP A 127 -4.13 19.57 3.40
C ASP A 127 -4.59 19.00 2.05
N ARG A 128 -5.71 18.27 2.03
CA ARG A 128 -6.24 17.65 0.81
C ARG A 128 -6.54 18.66 -0.30
N ARG A 129 -6.79 19.92 0.05
CA ARG A 129 -7.06 21.02 -0.89
C ARG A 129 -5.79 21.79 -1.29
N ALA A 130 -4.65 21.50 -0.68
CA ALA A 130 -3.36 22.13 -0.95
C ALA A 130 -2.25 21.07 -1.05
N LEU A 131 -2.49 20.05 -1.89
CA LEU A 131 -1.54 19.00 -2.19
C LEU A 131 -0.28 19.57 -2.87
N PRO A 132 0.90 18.95 -2.66
CA PRO A 132 2.13 19.40 -3.28
C PRO A 132 2.08 19.21 -4.80
N GLU A 133 2.96 19.90 -5.52
CA GLU A 133 3.19 19.55 -6.92
C GLU A 133 3.65 18.09 -7.04
N LYS A 134 3.29 17.45 -8.16
CA LYS A 134 3.68 16.07 -8.49
C LYS A 134 3.13 15.01 -7.52
N VAL A 135 1.95 15.20 -6.93
CA VAL A 135 1.19 14.07 -6.38
C VAL A 135 0.91 13.07 -7.50
N THR A 136 1.11 11.79 -7.21
CA THR A 136 0.79 10.77 -8.20
C THR A 136 -0.73 10.75 -8.45
N PRO A 137 -1.14 10.49 -9.69
CA PRO A 137 -2.56 10.48 -10.05
C PRO A 137 -3.40 9.49 -9.28
N ALA A 138 -2.84 8.30 -9.03
CA ALA A 138 -3.43 7.29 -8.18
C ALA A 138 -3.78 7.87 -6.81
N THR A 139 -2.82 8.61 -6.24
CA THR A 139 -2.94 9.21 -4.91
C THR A 139 -3.99 10.31 -4.89
N SER A 140 -3.97 11.27 -5.82
CA SER A 140 -4.99 12.32 -5.86
C SER A 140 -6.39 11.74 -6.08
N GLN A 141 -6.55 10.79 -6.99
CA GLN A 141 -7.84 10.14 -7.23
C GLN A 141 -8.38 9.44 -5.99
N ARG A 142 -7.53 8.73 -5.21
CA ARG A 142 -7.99 8.07 -3.98
C ARG A 142 -8.37 9.05 -2.88
N ILE A 143 -7.71 10.21 -2.81
CA ILE A 143 -8.11 11.30 -1.92
C ILE A 143 -9.51 11.78 -2.32
N ASP A 144 -9.73 12.07 -3.60
CA ASP A 144 -11.03 12.54 -4.11
C ASP A 144 -12.14 11.48 -3.87
N GLU A 145 -11.86 10.20 -4.14
CA GLU A 145 -12.80 9.09 -3.91
C GLU A 145 -13.21 8.97 -2.45
N TYR A 146 -12.28 9.17 -1.53
CA TYR A 146 -12.56 9.08 -0.10
C TYR A 146 -13.28 10.31 0.43
N PHE A 147 -12.78 11.51 0.14
CA PHE A 147 -13.29 12.76 0.71
C PHE A 147 -14.52 13.29 -0.02
N ASP A 148 -14.50 13.28 -1.35
CA ASP A 148 -15.53 13.89 -2.19
C ASP A 148 -16.51 12.85 -2.75
N LYS A 149 -16.34 11.57 -2.36
CA LYS A 149 -17.21 10.44 -2.71
C LYS A 149 -17.41 10.27 -4.22
N VAL A 150 -16.40 10.62 -5.01
CA VAL A 150 -16.43 10.39 -6.46
C VAL A 150 -16.45 8.87 -6.74
N PRO A 151 -17.04 8.44 -7.87
CA PRO A 151 -17.08 7.02 -8.23
C PRO A 151 -15.68 6.41 -8.29
N ARG A 152 -15.54 5.24 -7.65
CA ARG A 152 -14.28 4.51 -7.60
C ARG A 152 -13.92 3.88 -8.94
N ARG A 153 -12.64 3.90 -9.31
CA ARG A 153 -12.09 3.14 -10.45
C ARG A 153 -11.54 1.78 -10.01
N ASP A 154 -11.54 0.77 -10.89
CA ASP A 154 -11.00 -0.57 -10.57
C ASP A 154 -9.47 -0.68 -10.69
N VAL A 155 -8.80 0.34 -11.24
CA VAL A 155 -7.35 0.40 -11.46
C VAL A 155 -6.67 1.40 -10.52
N TRP A 156 -5.46 1.07 -10.09
CA TRP A 156 -4.62 1.96 -9.25
C TRP A 156 -3.99 3.07 -10.09
N GLY A 157 -3.54 2.72 -11.30
CA GLY A 157 -2.87 3.61 -12.25
C GLY A 157 -3.81 4.27 -13.26
N TYR A 158 -3.22 4.85 -14.29
CA TYR A 158 -3.95 5.41 -15.44
C TYR A 158 -4.31 4.34 -16.47
#